data_AF-A0A289G7N1-F1
#
_entry.id   AF-A0A289G7N1-F1
#
_cell.length_a   1.000
_cell.length_b   1.000
_cell.length_c   1.000
_cell.angle_alpha   90.00
_cell.angle_beta   90.00
_cell.angle_gamma   90.00
#
_symmetry.space_group_name_H-M   'P 1'
#
loop_
_entity.id
_entity.type
_entity.pdbx_description
1 polymer ?
#
loop_
_entity_poly.entity_id
_entity_poly.type
_entity_poly.pdbx_seq_one_letter_code
_entity_poly.pdbx_strand_id
1 'polypeptide(L)'
;MNIPVLDFEPGSEKEPVLLSKPQDRRWSFSFRYWKQVEFFGLDQTDSKWFVSLLEKLRELCGKKVEDFISNEGEKGSWRYHKINWNQKNIPIQRGDLEWVDKVYRDNPDDYPLLQFQVSTALGRVVGFGMKIMYSTLYY
;
A
#
# COMPACT_ATOMS: atom_id res chain seq x y z
N MET A 1 -30.24 37.50 -56.46
CA MET A 1 -28.87 37.15 -56.01
C MET A 1 -29.06 36.28 -54.78
N ASN A 2 -29.04 34.95 -54.93
CA ASN A 2 -29.23 33.99 -53.84
C ASN A 2 -27.85 33.59 -53.31
N ILE A 3 -27.63 33.77 -52.01
CA ILE A 3 -26.41 33.31 -51.33
C ILE A 3 -26.66 31.85 -50.91
N PRO A 4 -25.79 30.89 -51.25
CA PRO A 4 -25.96 29.50 -50.81
C PRO A 4 -25.68 29.38 -49.31
N VAL A 5 -26.51 28.60 -48.62
CA VAL A 5 -26.28 28.21 -47.22
C VAL A 5 -25.22 27.12 -47.22
N LEU A 6 -24.14 27.33 -46.47
CA LEU A 6 -23.02 26.39 -46.29
C LEU A 6 -23.53 25.07 -45.72
N ASP A 7 -23.16 23.96 -46.38
CA ASP A 7 -23.37 22.60 -45.91
C ASP A 7 -22.70 22.40 -44.54
N PHE A 8 -23.51 22.34 -43.49
CA PHE A 8 -23.05 21.91 -42.16
C PHE A 8 -23.03 20.38 -42.14
N GLU A 9 -21.86 19.79 -42.33
CA GLU A 9 -21.66 18.38 -41.99
C GLU A 9 -21.40 18.26 -40.48
N PRO A 10 -22.24 17.55 -39.72
CA PRO A 10 -21.96 17.28 -38.32
C PRO A 10 -20.71 16.41 -38.25
N GLY A 11 -19.59 17.01 -37.83
CA GLY A 11 -18.35 16.30 -37.60
C GLY A 11 -18.61 15.14 -36.65
N SER A 12 -18.16 13.95 -37.05
CA SER A 12 -18.22 12.70 -36.29
C SER A 12 -18.08 12.98 -34.79
N GLU A 13 -19.18 12.77 -34.05
CA GLU A 13 -19.14 12.74 -32.61
C GLU A 13 -18.11 11.68 -32.23
N LYS A 14 -17.02 12.12 -31.59
CA LYS A 14 -16.07 11.19 -31.00
C LYS A 14 -16.84 10.41 -29.95
N GLU A 15 -17.04 9.11 -30.19
CA GLU A 15 -17.62 8.23 -29.19
C GLU A 15 -16.90 8.47 -27.86
N PRO A 16 -17.64 8.59 -26.74
CA PRO A 16 -17.02 8.76 -25.43
C PRO A 16 -16.09 7.57 -25.22
N VAL A 17 -14.79 7.85 -25.13
CA VAL A 17 -13.81 6.83 -24.75
C VAL A 17 -14.22 6.39 -23.36
N LEU A 18 -14.83 5.20 -23.27
CA LEU A 18 -15.05 4.53 -22.00
C LEU A 18 -13.68 4.44 -21.34
N LEU A 19 -13.45 5.28 -20.33
CA LEU A 19 -12.32 5.17 -19.43
C LEU A 19 -12.24 3.69 -19.05
N SER A 20 -11.13 3.05 -19.43
CA SER A 20 -10.87 1.63 -19.26
C SER A 20 -11.46 1.11 -17.96
N LYS A 21 -12.23 0.02 -18.03
CA LYS A 21 -12.88 -0.67 -16.90
C LYS A 21 -12.00 -0.56 -15.64
N PRO A 22 -12.53 -0.07 -14.50
CA PRO A 22 -11.73 0.08 -13.29
C PRO A 22 -11.00 -1.23 -13.03
N GLN A 23 -9.66 -1.16 -13.04
CA GLN A 23 -8.82 -2.33 -12.92
C GLN A 23 -9.16 -3.01 -11.59
N ASP A 24 -9.47 -4.31 -11.59
CA ASP A 24 -9.69 -5.09 -10.36
C ASP A 24 -8.35 -5.26 -9.64
N ARG A 25 -7.86 -4.16 -9.05
CA ARG A 25 -6.54 -4.09 -8.46
C ARG A 25 -6.60 -4.75 -7.09
N ARG A 26 -5.87 -5.85 -6.97
CA ARG A 26 -5.74 -6.60 -5.72
C ARG A 26 -4.37 -6.36 -5.11
N TRP A 27 -4.26 -6.61 -3.82
CA TRP A 27 -2.99 -6.52 -3.14
C TRP A 27 -2.01 -7.55 -3.68
N SER A 28 -0.77 -7.12 -3.84
CA SER A 28 0.37 -7.99 -4.12
C SER A 28 1.54 -7.50 -3.30
N PHE A 29 2.49 -8.39 -3.07
CA PHE A 29 3.58 -8.14 -2.14
C PHE A 29 4.89 -8.62 -2.74
N SER A 30 5.91 -7.79 -2.61
CA SER A 30 7.27 -8.05 -3.07
C SER A 30 8.23 -8.03 -1.89
N PHE A 31 9.18 -8.95 -1.89
CA PHE A 31 10.29 -8.99 -0.93
C PHE A 31 11.55 -8.27 -1.44
N ARG A 32 11.45 -7.48 -2.51
CA ARG A 32 12.60 -6.78 -3.09
C ARG A 32 13.38 -5.92 -2.08
N TYR A 33 12.67 -5.28 -1.14
CA TYR A 33 13.25 -4.43 -0.10
C TYR A 33 13.23 -5.11 1.28
N TRP A 34 13.13 -6.44 1.30
CA TRP A 34 13.24 -7.19 2.54
C TRP A 34 14.69 -7.20 3.03
N LYS A 35 14.88 -6.91 4.32
CA LYS A 35 16.14 -7.06 5.02
C LYS A 35 15.86 -7.40 6.48
N GLN A 36 16.58 -8.38 7.00
CA GLN A 36 16.61 -8.71 8.42
C GLN A 36 17.56 -7.74 9.13
N VAL A 37 17.04 -6.91 10.04
CA VAL A 37 17.85 -6.07 10.95
C VAL A 37 17.27 -6.13 12.37
N GLU A 38 18.02 -5.63 13.35
CA GLU A 38 17.57 -5.58 14.74
C GLU A 38 16.21 -4.86 14.84
N PHE A 39 15.25 -5.44 15.57
CA PHE A 39 13.85 -4.98 15.67
C PHE A 39 13.03 -5.00 14.36
N PHE A 40 13.59 -5.42 13.23
CA PHE A 40 12.94 -5.44 11.92
C PHE A 40 13.25 -6.75 11.20
N GLY A 41 12.54 -7.80 11.62
CA GLY A 41 12.91 -9.15 11.24
C GLY A 41 12.01 -10.21 11.82
N LEU A 42 12.35 -11.47 11.50
CA LEU A 42 11.62 -12.67 11.95
C LEU A 42 12.35 -13.44 13.05
N ASP A 43 13.56 -13.00 13.42
CA ASP A 43 14.44 -13.63 14.41
C ASP A 43 13.86 -13.68 15.83
N GLN A 44 12.94 -12.76 16.15
CA GLN A 44 12.23 -12.69 17.44
C GLN A 44 10.82 -13.27 17.38
N THR A 45 10.46 -14.00 16.30
CA THR A 45 9.13 -14.55 16.08
C THR A 45 9.15 -16.07 16.01
N ASP A 46 8.12 -16.73 16.52
CA ASP A 46 7.99 -18.18 16.39
C ASP A 46 7.33 -18.58 15.04
N SER A 47 7.37 -19.87 14.72
CA SER A 47 6.77 -20.38 13.48
C SER A 47 5.26 -20.12 13.40
N LYS A 48 4.55 -20.06 14.53
CA LYS A 48 3.10 -19.79 14.57
C LYS A 48 2.80 -18.36 14.15
N TRP A 49 3.61 -17.42 14.61
CA TRP A 49 3.53 -16.03 14.21
C TRP A 49 3.79 -15.88 12.71
N PHE A 50 4.82 -16.56 12.18
CA PHE A 50 5.10 -16.53 10.75
C PHE A 50 3.96 -17.10 9.89
N VAL A 51 3.32 -18.19 10.33
CA VAL A 51 2.11 -18.71 9.65
C VAL A 51 0.97 -17.69 9.70
N SER A 52 0.76 -17.02 10.84
CA SER A 52 -0.26 -15.97 10.99
C SER A 52 -0.02 -14.80 10.04
N LEU A 53 1.25 -14.45 9.84
CA LEU A 53 1.65 -13.45 8.86
C LEU A 53 1.25 -13.85 7.44
N LEU A 54 1.58 -15.08 7.01
CA LEU A 54 1.23 -15.56 5.68
C LEU A 54 -0.28 -15.59 5.45
N GLU A 55 -1.07 -16.03 6.43
CA GLU A 55 -2.53 -15.98 6.35
C GLU A 55 -3.06 -14.55 6.23
N LYS A 56 -2.46 -13.59 6.94
CA LYS A 56 -2.83 -12.17 6.82
C LYS A 56 -2.50 -11.59 5.45
N LEU A 57 -1.34 -11.92 4.89
CA LEU A 57 -1.00 -11.51 3.53
C LEU A 57 -1.99 -12.10 2.51
N ARG A 58 -2.30 -13.38 2.64
CA ARG A 58 -3.29 -14.05 1.79
C ARG A 58 -4.67 -13.39 1.89
N GLU A 59 -5.13 -13.10 3.11
CA GLU A 59 -6.41 -12.44 3.34
C GLU A 59 -6.45 -11.05 2.67
N LEU A 60 -5.37 -10.28 2.77
CA LEU A 60 -5.28 -8.95 2.15
C LEU A 60 -5.21 -9.07 0.61
N CYS A 61 -4.46 -10.02 0.05
CA CYS A 61 -4.46 -10.35 -1.39
C CYS A 61 -5.86 -10.68 -1.95
N GLY A 62 -6.75 -11.23 -1.12
CA GLY A 62 -8.14 -11.50 -1.47
C GLY A 62 -9.01 -10.25 -1.63
N LYS A 63 -8.56 -9.08 -1.15
CA LYS A 63 -9.32 -7.83 -1.15
C LYS A 63 -8.95 -6.96 -2.35
N LYS A 64 -9.92 -6.18 -2.86
CA LYS A 64 -9.64 -5.10 -3.80
C LYS A 64 -9.03 -3.92 -3.05
N VAL A 65 -8.07 -3.25 -3.66
CA VAL A 65 -7.36 -2.14 -3.03
C VAL A 65 -8.33 -0.99 -2.77
N GLU A 66 -9.16 -0.63 -3.75
CA GLU A 66 -10.07 0.51 -3.68
C GLU A 66 -11.16 0.30 -2.60
N ASP A 67 -11.72 -0.91 -2.53
CA ASP A 67 -12.73 -1.28 -1.54
C ASP A 67 -12.15 -1.20 -0.12
N PHE A 68 -10.94 -1.75 0.08
CA PHE A 68 -10.27 -1.72 1.38
C PHE A 68 -9.89 -0.28 1.81
N ILE A 69 -9.32 0.50 0.89
CA ILE A 69 -8.82 1.85 1.21
C ILE A 69 -9.97 2.83 1.52
N SER A 70 -11.12 2.66 0.88
CA SER A 70 -12.32 3.48 1.13
C SER A 70 -13.09 3.08 2.40
N ASN A 71 -12.81 1.91 2.97
CA ASN A 71 -13.48 1.40 4.17
C ASN A 71 -12.69 1.73 5.45
N GLU A 72 -13.05 2.82 6.13
CA GLU A 72 -12.40 3.23 7.39
C GLU A 72 -12.52 2.19 8.52
N GLY A 73 -13.64 1.49 8.61
CA GLY A 73 -13.84 0.45 9.63
C GLY A 73 -12.90 -0.73 9.43
N GLU A 74 -12.70 -1.13 8.17
CA GLU A 74 -11.77 -2.19 7.80
C GLU A 74 -10.32 -1.76 7.99
N LYS A 75 -9.94 -0.53 7.58
CA LYS A 75 -8.60 -0.01 7.88
C LYS A 75 -8.34 0.03 9.39
N GLY A 76 -9.33 0.44 10.19
CA GLY A 76 -9.25 0.43 11.65
C GLY A 76 -9.01 -0.97 12.23
N SER A 77 -9.75 -1.97 11.78
CA SER A 77 -9.60 -3.36 12.26
C SER A 77 -8.25 -3.98 11.87
N TRP A 78 -7.69 -3.58 10.73
CA TRP A 78 -6.34 -3.96 10.30
C TRP A 78 -5.24 -3.12 10.91
N ARG A 79 -5.59 -2.06 11.65
CA ARG A 79 -4.68 -0.98 12.04
C ARG A 79 -3.83 -0.53 10.86
N TYR A 80 -4.45 -0.41 9.68
CA TYR A 80 -3.82 0.03 8.45
C TYR A 80 -3.68 1.56 8.44
N HIS A 81 -2.47 2.07 8.65
CA HIS A 81 -2.20 3.51 8.67
C HIS A 81 -0.75 3.84 8.33
N LYS A 82 -0.50 5.10 8.00
CA LYS A 82 0.85 5.65 7.86
C LYS A 82 1.57 5.58 9.20
N ILE A 83 2.84 5.19 9.20
CA ILE A 83 3.64 5.21 10.42
C ILE A 83 3.83 6.65 10.87
N ASN A 84 3.53 6.92 12.14
CA ASN A 84 3.87 8.19 12.77
C ASN A 84 5.31 8.14 13.27
N TRP A 85 6.26 8.58 12.44
CA TRP A 85 7.69 8.59 12.77
C TRP A 85 8.07 9.48 13.97
N ASN A 86 7.19 10.38 14.38
CA ASN A 86 7.39 11.24 15.56
C ASN A 86 6.93 10.59 16.88
N GLN A 87 6.43 9.36 16.83
CA GLN A 87 6.01 8.65 18.03
C GLN A 87 7.23 8.36 18.94
N LYS A 88 7.03 8.41 20.26
CA LYS A 88 8.09 8.05 21.21
C LYS A 88 8.39 6.55 21.13
N ASN A 89 9.66 6.19 21.34
CA ASN A 89 10.15 4.81 21.41
C ASN A 89 9.98 4.00 20.10
N ILE A 90 10.10 4.65 18.93
CA ILE A 90 10.24 3.88 17.69
C ILE A 90 11.70 3.41 17.59
N PRO A 91 11.96 2.09 17.56
CA PRO A 91 13.31 1.52 17.59
C PRO A 91 14.09 1.76 16.29
N ILE A 92 13.41 2.08 15.19
CA ILE A 92 14.01 2.36 13.89
C ILE A 92 13.38 3.61 13.28
N GLN A 93 14.18 4.50 12.73
CA GLN A 93 13.73 5.69 12.02
C GLN A 93 13.69 5.46 10.52
N ARG A 94 12.93 6.30 9.82
CA ARG A 94 12.80 6.20 8.35
C ARG A 94 14.16 6.31 7.64
N GLY A 95 15.07 7.12 8.17
CA GLY A 95 16.42 7.29 7.64
C GLY A 95 17.27 6.02 7.70
N ASP A 96 17.05 5.17 8.70
CA ASP A 96 17.81 3.94 8.95
C ASP A 96 17.50 2.83 7.93
N LEU A 97 16.47 3.03 7.10
CA LEU A 97 16.04 2.12 6.03
C LEU A 97 16.93 2.23 4.78
N GLU A 98 18.26 2.20 4.96
CA GLU A 98 19.25 2.52 3.91
C GLU A 98 19.24 1.59 2.69
N TRP A 99 18.67 0.39 2.84
CA TRP A 99 18.52 -0.56 1.74
C TRP A 99 17.29 -0.28 0.85
N VAL A 100 16.45 0.67 1.24
CA VAL A 100 15.30 1.13 0.45
C VAL A 100 15.75 2.26 -0.45
N ASP A 101 15.36 2.21 -1.73
CA ASP A 101 15.69 3.27 -2.67
C ASP A 101 15.20 4.63 -2.15
N LYS A 102 16.07 5.64 -2.24
CA LYS A 102 15.82 7.00 -1.74
C LYS A 102 14.51 7.61 -2.27
N VAL A 103 14.09 7.25 -3.48
CA VAL A 103 12.82 7.72 -4.06
C VAL A 103 11.62 7.31 -3.21
N TYR A 104 11.67 6.14 -2.56
CA TYR A 104 10.61 5.66 -1.69
C TYR A 104 10.84 6.05 -0.23
N ARG A 105 12.10 6.10 0.21
CA ARG A 105 12.48 6.43 1.60
C ARG A 105 12.43 7.92 1.89
N ASP A 106 12.75 8.79 0.95
CA ASP A 106 12.93 10.23 1.24
C ASP A 106 11.72 11.07 0.75
N ASN A 107 10.69 10.42 0.18
CA ASN A 107 9.46 11.07 -0.32
C ASN A 107 8.19 10.49 0.36
N PRO A 108 7.84 10.95 1.59
CA PRO A 108 6.72 10.41 2.36
C PRO A 108 5.33 10.83 1.84
N ASP A 109 5.25 11.88 1.04
CA ASP A 109 3.98 12.37 0.48
C ASP A 109 3.49 11.44 -0.61
N ASP A 110 4.39 11.06 -1.54
CA ASP A 110 4.08 10.12 -2.63
C ASP A 110 4.18 8.65 -2.18
N TYR A 111 5.14 8.34 -1.30
CA TYR A 111 5.42 6.98 -0.83
C TYR A 111 5.40 6.89 0.70
N PRO A 112 4.22 7.04 1.31
CA PRO A 112 4.08 6.84 2.74
C PRO A 112 4.43 5.40 3.10
N LEU A 113 5.24 5.24 4.16
CA LEU A 113 5.41 3.94 4.78
C LEU A 113 4.18 3.65 5.63
N LEU A 114 3.47 2.60 5.26
CA LEU A 114 2.24 2.12 5.84
C LEU A 114 2.54 0.92 6.72
N GLN A 115 1.69 0.71 7.72
CA GLN A 115 1.73 -0.47 8.57
C GLN A 115 0.36 -1.11 8.71
N PHE A 116 0.30 -2.41 8.95
CA PHE A 116 -0.89 -3.13 9.42
C PHE A 116 -0.50 -4.19 10.45
N GLN A 117 -1.44 -4.62 11.28
CA GLN A 117 -1.17 -5.63 12.31
C GLN A 117 -1.34 -7.05 11.77
N VAL A 118 -0.46 -7.97 12.18
CA VAL A 118 -0.62 -9.41 11.91
C VAL A 118 -1.58 -10.03 12.91
N SER A 119 -1.37 -9.74 14.18
CA SER A 119 -2.18 -10.26 15.29
C SER A 119 -2.40 -9.18 16.35
N THR A 120 -3.35 -9.42 17.26
CA THR A 120 -3.64 -8.57 18.42
C THR A 120 -2.50 -8.57 19.45
N ALA A 121 -1.67 -9.61 19.47
CA ALA A 121 -0.66 -9.82 20.51
C ALA A 121 0.69 -9.23 20.12
N LEU A 122 1.23 -9.52 18.92
CA LEU A 122 2.56 -9.06 18.51
C LEU A 122 2.69 -8.95 16.99
N GLY A 123 3.50 -7.98 16.53
CA GLY A 123 3.97 -7.90 15.15
C GLY A 123 3.12 -7.05 14.20
N ARG A 124 3.79 -6.10 13.53
CA ARG A 124 3.22 -5.31 12.44
C ARG A 124 3.91 -5.73 11.15
N VAL A 125 3.32 -5.33 10.04
CA VAL A 125 3.98 -5.37 8.73
C VAL A 125 4.08 -3.94 8.30
N VAL A 126 5.26 -3.52 7.87
CA VAL A 126 5.48 -2.20 7.29
C VAL A 126 5.61 -2.36 5.76
N GLY A 127 5.51 -1.29 4.98
CA GLY A 127 5.64 -1.34 3.52
C GLY A 127 5.30 -0.01 2.88
N PHE A 128 5.48 0.10 1.56
CA PHE A 128 5.14 1.29 0.79
C PHE A 128 4.69 0.88 -0.62
N GLY A 129 3.69 1.56 -1.17
CA GLY A 129 3.03 1.09 -2.39
C GLY A 129 2.61 -0.38 -2.26
N MET A 130 2.37 -1.08 -3.37
CA MET A 130 2.10 -2.53 -3.36
C MET A 130 3.36 -3.37 -3.06
N LYS A 131 4.26 -2.90 -2.18
CA LYS A 131 5.53 -3.55 -1.79
C LYS A 131 5.66 -3.59 -0.26
N ILE A 132 6.08 -4.73 0.29
CA ILE A 132 6.20 -4.95 1.75
C ILE A 132 7.61 -4.63 2.24
N MET A 133 7.68 -4.13 3.47
CA MET A 133 8.87 -4.07 4.35
C MET A 133 8.48 -4.41 5.81
N TYR A 134 8.58 -5.63 6.34
CA TYR A 134 7.99 -5.96 7.67
C TYR A 134 8.57 -5.22 8.90
N SER A 135 7.77 -4.79 9.90
CA SER A 135 8.31 -4.37 11.23
C SER A 135 7.55 -4.94 12.43
N THR A 136 8.28 -5.48 13.41
CA THR A 136 7.72 -5.77 14.73
C THR A 136 8.03 -4.61 15.67
N LEU A 137 7.06 -3.72 15.88
CA LEU A 137 7.17 -2.70 16.93
C LEU A 137 6.79 -3.35 18.28
N TYR A 138 7.79 -3.57 19.12
CA TYR A 138 7.58 -3.77 20.55
C TYR A 138 7.36 -2.39 21.19
N TYR A 139 6.30 -2.25 21.99
CA TYR A 139 6.12 -1.15 22.94
C TYR A 139 6.49 -1.64 24.33
#